data_AF-A0A536AB62-F1
#
_entry.id   AF-A0A536AB62-F1
#
_cell.length_a   1.000
_cell.length_b   1.000
_cell.length_c   1.000
_cell.angle_alpha   90.00
_cell.angle_beta   90.00
_cell.angle_gamma   90.00
#
_symmetry.space_group_name_H-M   'P 1'
#
loop_
_entity.id
_entity.type
_entity.pdbx_description
1 polymer ?
#
loop_
_entity_poly.entity_id
_entity_poly.type
_entity_poly.pdbx_seq_one_letter_code
_entity_poly.pdbx_strand_id
1 'polypeptide(L)'
;MSMTQVTTDTSPSGDPHCPNCHTVLPPKATFCATCGERVVKKNVVSLLQDKVDITTRYRISSLVRRRPYVSLFFAIDNQQLRPVGIRDIDISGLGKEGRANACDTVQQEYDLLRRESI
;
A
#
# COMPACT_ATOMS: atom_id res chain seq x y z
N MET A 1 41.57 -39.27 7.06
CA MET A 1 40.73 -38.56 8.04
C MET A 1 41.01 -37.07 7.88
N SER A 2 40.32 -36.38 6.97
CA SER A 2 40.52 -34.93 6.79
C SER A 2 39.16 -34.24 6.73
N MET A 3 38.95 -33.42 7.75
CA MET A 3 37.72 -32.70 8.03
C MET A 3 37.42 -31.66 6.96
N THR A 4 36.16 -31.68 6.54
CA THR A 4 35.44 -30.70 5.75
C THR A 4 35.61 -29.31 6.37
N GLN A 5 36.17 -28.37 5.61
CA GLN A 5 36.11 -26.95 5.95
C GLN A 5 34.68 -26.46 5.69
N VAL A 6 34.00 -26.04 6.75
CA VAL A 6 32.74 -25.31 6.68
C VAL A 6 33.11 -23.84 6.52
N THR A 7 32.98 -23.31 5.30
CA THR A 7 32.98 -21.86 5.08
C THR A 7 31.62 -21.33 5.51
N THR A 8 31.59 -20.72 6.69
CA THR A 8 30.58 -19.76 7.09
C THR A 8 30.65 -18.54 6.15
N ASP A 9 29.70 -18.43 5.23
CA ASP A 9 29.46 -17.18 4.51
C ASP A 9 28.27 -16.46 5.13
N THR A 10 28.59 -15.56 6.06
CA THR A 10 27.74 -14.43 6.41
C THR A 10 27.86 -13.42 5.27
N SER A 11 26.87 -13.39 4.38
CA SER A 11 26.68 -12.29 3.42
C SER A 11 25.40 -11.52 3.76
N PRO A 12 25.48 -10.23 4.11
CA PRO A 12 24.32 -9.36 4.33
C PRO A 12 23.89 -8.78 2.98
N SER A 13 23.27 -9.59 2.14
CA SER A 13 22.60 -9.14 0.93
C SER A 13 21.27 -9.85 0.85
N GLY A 14 20.18 -9.10 1.10
CA GLY A 14 18.82 -9.62 1.19
C GLY A 14 18.29 -10.13 -0.14
N ASP A 15 18.75 -11.29 -0.57
CA ASP A 15 18.20 -11.98 -1.73
C ASP A 15 16.84 -12.58 -1.33
N PRO A 16 15.74 -12.19 -2.02
CA PRO A 16 14.41 -12.64 -1.66
C PRO A 16 14.32 -14.17 -1.81
N HIS A 17 13.75 -14.85 -0.83
CA HIS A 17 13.50 -16.29 -0.93
C HIS A 17 12.06 -16.55 -1.34
N CYS A 18 11.82 -17.65 -2.05
CA CYS A 18 10.46 -18.04 -2.40
C CYS A 18 9.66 -18.38 -1.14
N PRO A 19 8.43 -17.85 -0.95
CA PRO A 19 7.64 -18.15 0.23
C PRO A 19 7.14 -19.60 0.29
N ASN A 20 7.12 -20.30 -0.85
CA ASN A 20 6.57 -21.65 -0.96
C ASN A 20 7.66 -22.74 -0.89
N CYS A 21 8.74 -22.60 -1.68
CA CYS A 21 9.81 -23.60 -1.73
C CYS A 21 11.15 -23.15 -1.13
N HIS A 22 11.21 -21.92 -0.59
CA HIS A 22 12.40 -21.32 0.03
C HIS A 22 13.65 -21.24 -0.85
N THR A 23 13.53 -21.50 -2.16
CA THR A 23 14.65 -21.31 -3.09
C THR A 23 15.01 -19.82 -3.16
N VAL A 24 16.31 -19.54 -3.20
CA VAL A 24 16.85 -18.18 -3.40
C VAL A 24 16.37 -17.66 -4.74
N LEU A 25 15.70 -16.51 -4.73
CA LEU A 25 15.23 -15.87 -5.93
C LEU A 25 16.20 -14.77 -6.34
N PRO A 26 16.45 -14.61 -7.66
CA PRO A 26 17.21 -13.48 -8.14
C PRO A 26 16.53 -12.16 -7.76
N PRO A 27 17.30 -11.08 -7.56
CA PRO A 27 16.74 -9.77 -7.26
C PRO A 27 15.79 -9.35 -8.39
N LYS A 28 14.52 -9.11 -8.03
CA LYS A 28 13.37 -8.78 -8.92
C LYS A 28 12.67 -9.98 -9.59
N ALA A 29 12.86 -11.21 -9.14
CA ALA A 29 12.05 -12.35 -9.62
C ALA A 29 10.55 -12.09 -9.42
N THR A 30 9.75 -12.24 -10.47
CA THR A 30 8.28 -12.15 -10.40
C THR A 30 7.63 -13.51 -10.11
N PHE A 31 8.30 -14.59 -10.49
CA PHE A 31 7.90 -15.97 -10.27
C PHE A 31 9.11 -16.81 -9.85
N CYS A 32 8.87 -17.85 -9.07
CA CYS A 32 9.90 -18.83 -8.73
C CYS A 32 10.13 -19.77 -9.92
N ALA A 33 11.39 -19.86 -10.38
CA ALA A 33 11.77 -20.79 -11.45
C ALA A 33 11.66 -22.27 -11.04
N THR A 34 11.66 -22.57 -9.73
CA THR A 34 11.63 -23.93 -9.20
C THR A 34 10.21 -24.46 -9.00
N CYS A 35 9.34 -23.67 -8.34
CA CYS A 35 7.99 -24.13 -7.99
C CYS A 35 6.87 -23.38 -8.73
N GLY A 36 7.17 -22.36 -9.53
CA GLY A 36 6.19 -21.56 -10.27
C GLY A 36 5.45 -20.50 -9.45
N GLU A 37 5.68 -20.43 -8.13
CA GLU A 37 4.98 -19.50 -7.23
C GLU A 37 5.24 -18.04 -7.59
N ARG A 38 4.19 -17.20 -7.59
CA ARG A 38 4.33 -15.76 -7.89
C ARG A 38 4.87 -15.02 -6.67
N VAL A 39 6.02 -14.38 -6.84
CA VAL A 39 6.71 -13.64 -5.79
C VAL A 39 6.18 -12.21 -5.83
N VAL A 40 4.93 -12.03 -5.40
CA VAL A 40 4.36 -10.70 -5.24
C VAL A 40 5.07 -10.06 -4.05
N LYS A 41 6.08 -9.22 -4.32
CA LYS A 41 6.44 -8.17 -3.36
C LYS A 41 5.16 -7.38 -3.15
N LYS A 42 4.47 -7.56 -2.01
CA LYS A 42 3.48 -6.59 -1.52
C LYS A 42 4.24 -5.29 -1.33
N ASN A 43 4.39 -4.56 -2.42
CA ASN A 43 5.02 -3.26 -2.44
C ASN A 43 3.99 -2.32 -1.84
N VAL A 44 3.95 -2.29 -0.50
CA VAL A 44 3.21 -1.28 0.26
C VAL A 44 3.81 0.13 0.02
N VAL A 45 4.79 0.27 -0.88
CA VAL A 45 5.55 1.50 -1.17
C VAL A 45 5.36 1.96 -2.62
N SER A 46 4.21 1.72 -3.26
CA SER A 46 3.88 2.36 -4.55
C SER A 46 2.56 3.13 -4.60
N LEU A 47 1.85 3.30 -3.48
CA LEU A 47 0.69 4.21 -3.42
C LEU A 47 1.08 5.69 -3.20
N LEU A 48 2.37 6.01 -3.10
CA LEU A 48 2.85 7.39 -2.87
C LEU A 48 3.44 8.07 -4.11
N GLN A 49 3.59 7.36 -5.24
CA GLN A 49 4.20 7.94 -6.44
C GLN A 49 3.25 8.86 -7.24
N ASP A 50 1.93 8.73 -7.05
CA ASP A 50 0.92 9.62 -7.68
C ASP A 50 0.40 10.68 -6.69
N LYS A 51 1.27 11.20 -5.81
CA LYS A 51 0.97 12.41 -5.02
C LYS A 51 0.91 13.63 -5.94
N VAL A 52 -0.13 13.72 -6.78
CA VAL A 52 -0.75 15.03 -6.98
C VAL A 52 -1.17 15.45 -5.59
N ASP A 53 -0.47 16.43 -5.03
CA ASP A 53 -0.77 16.98 -3.72
C ASP A 53 -2.28 17.31 -3.71
N ILE A 54 -3.05 16.64 -2.86
CA ILE A 54 -4.52 16.77 -2.78
C ILE A 54 -4.90 18.26 -2.71
N THR A 55 -4.05 19.09 -2.10
CA THR A 55 -4.22 20.54 -1.98
C THR A 55 -4.14 21.29 -3.31
N THR A 56 -3.39 20.78 -4.29
CA THR A 56 -3.31 21.38 -5.65
C THR A 56 -4.54 21.04 -6.48
N ARG A 57 -5.04 19.81 -6.37
CA ARG A 57 -6.20 19.34 -7.14
C ARG A 57 -7.52 19.81 -6.55
N TYR A 58 -7.64 19.81 -5.23
CA TYR A 58 -8.88 20.12 -4.54
C TYR A 58 -8.74 21.35 -3.65
N ARG A 59 -9.62 22.32 -3.86
CA ARG A 59 -9.75 23.48 -2.98
C ARG A 59 -10.82 23.18 -1.93
N ILE A 60 -10.41 22.85 -0.71
CA ILE A 60 -11.33 22.68 0.43
C ILE A 60 -12.00 24.03 0.71
N SER A 61 -13.33 24.04 0.71
CA SER A 61 -14.12 25.24 0.97
C SER A 61 -14.68 25.28 2.38
N SER A 62 -15.09 24.16 2.96
CA SER A 62 -15.65 24.13 4.32
C SER A 62 -15.62 22.73 4.94
N LEU A 63 -15.61 22.68 6.27
CA LEU A 63 -15.88 21.48 7.05
C LEU A 63 -17.40 21.27 7.13
N VAL A 64 -17.89 20.14 6.64
CA VAL A 64 -19.31 19.76 6.68
C VAL A 64 -19.64 19.07 7.99
N ARG A 65 -18.79 18.14 8.44
CA ARG A 65 -19.03 17.36 9.66
C ARG A 65 -17.74 16.85 10.25
N ARG A 66 -17.65 16.86 11.58
CA ARG A 66 -16.56 16.22 12.34
C ARG A 66 -17.10 15.11 13.23
N ARG A 67 -16.45 13.95 13.19
CA ARG A 67 -16.66 12.80 14.06
C ARG A 67 -15.30 12.34 14.59
N PRO A 68 -15.26 11.51 15.65
CA PRO A 68 -14.03 10.82 16.02
C PRO A 68 -13.45 10.11 14.79
N TYR A 69 -12.18 10.39 14.49
CA TYR A 69 -11.39 9.81 13.40
C TYR A 69 -11.86 10.10 11.96
N VAL A 70 -12.97 10.82 11.75
CA VAL A 70 -13.46 11.13 10.40
C VAL A 70 -13.92 12.59 10.30
N SER A 71 -13.38 13.30 9.32
CA SER A 71 -13.81 14.65 8.96
C SER A 71 -14.33 14.67 7.52
N LEU A 72 -15.50 15.26 7.30
CA LEU A 72 -16.09 15.43 5.98
C LEU A 72 -15.99 16.89 5.57
N PHE A 73 -15.36 17.15 4.43
CA PHE A 73 -15.19 18.47 3.87
C PHE A 73 -15.96 18.60 2.55
N PHE A 74 -16.42 19.82 2.28
CA PHE A 74 -16.84 20.23 0.96
C PHE A 74 -15.64 20.87 0.26
N ALA A 75 -15.42 20.51 -0.99
CA ALA A 75 -14.32 21.02 -1.79
C ALA A 75 -14.73 21.18 -3.26
N ILE A 76 -13.92 21.92 -4.02
CA ILE A 76 -14.04 22.03 -5.47
C ILE A 76 -12.85 21.30 -6.10
N ASP A 77 -13.12 20.41 -7.06
CA ASP A 77 -12.09 19.84 -7.94
C ASP A 77 -11.67 20.92 -8.95
N ASN A 78 -10.43 21.42 -8.85
CA ASN A 78 -9.93 22.48 -9.72
C ASN A 78 -9.75 22.03 -11.18
N GLN A 79 -9.62 20.73 -11.44
CA GLN A 79 -9.45 20.21 -12.79
C GLN A 79 -10.79 20.06 -13.52
N GLN A 80 -11.80 19.55 -12.82
CA GLN A 80 -13.12 19.29 -13.39
C GLN A 80 -14.13 20.41 -13.08
N LEU A 81 -13.74 21.40 -12.28
CA LEU A 81 -14.58 22.50 -11.80
C LEU A 81 -15.92 22.03 -11.21
N ARG A 82 -15.89 20.90 -10.49
CA ARG A 82 -17.09 20.29 -9.89
C ARG A 82 -17.01 20.25 -8.37
N PRO A 83 -18.15 20.39 -7.67
CA PRO A 83 -18.20 20.20 -6.23
C PRO A 83 -17.99 18.72 -5.87
N VAL A 84 -17.22 18.47 -4.81
CA VAL A 84 -16.92 17.14 -4.30
C VAL A 84 -16.96 17.11 -2.77
N GLY A 85 -17.23 15.93 -2.21
CA GLY A 85 -17.04 15.65 -0.79
C GLY A 85 -15.69 14.96 -0.54
N ILE A 86 -14.92 15.44 0.42
CA ILE A 86 -13.67 14.81 0.86
C ILE A 86 -13.87 14.23 2.25
N ARG A 87 -13.78 12.90 2.36
CA ARG A 87 -13.82 12.18 3.64
C ARG A 87 -12.40 11.88 4.08
N ASP A 88 -11.92 12.67 5.03
CA ASP A 88 -10.63 12.48 5.68
C ASP A 88 -10.76 11.50 6.85
N ILE A 89 -9.95 10.45 6.88
CA ILE A 89 -9.98 9.38 7.88
C ILE A 89 -8.64 9.35 8.59
N ASP A 90 -8.64 9.73 9.86
CA ASP A 90 -7.45 9.75 10.70
C ASP A 90 -7.14 8.34 11.23
N ILE A 91 -6.11 7.73 10.64
CA ILE A 91 -5.56 6.43 11.06
C ILE A 91 -4.24 6.58 11.85
N SER A 92 -3.86 7.80 12.22
CA SER A 92 -2.60 8.05 12.94
C SER A 92 -2.58 7.36 14.30
N GLY A 93 -3.72 7.24 14.96
CA GLY A 93 -3.87 6.56 16.25
C GLY A 93 -3.78 5.03 16.20
N LEU A 94 -3.76 4.41 15.01
CA LEU A 94 -3.72 2.95 14.87
C LEU A 94 -2.28 2.41 14.85
N GLY A 95 -2.09 1.21 15.39
CA GLY A 95 -0.84 0.44 15.25
C GLY A 95 -0.61 -0.03 13.81
N LYS A 96 0.57 -0.60 13.51
CA LYS A 96 0.95 -1.01 12.15
C LYS A 96 -0.06 -1.96 11.49
N GLU A 97 -0.52 -2.98 12.22
CA GLU A 97 -1.53 -3.92 11.73
C GLU A 97 -2.90 -3.25 11.54
N GLY A 98 -3.30 -2.42 12.50
CA GLY A 98 -4.55 -1.66 12.41
C GLY A 98 -4.59 -0.72 11.21
N ARG A 99 -3.46 -0.07 10.89
CA ARG A 99 -3.33 0.77 9.69
C ARG A 99 -3.44 -0.06 8.41
N ALA A 100 -2.79 -1.22 8.35
CA ALA A 100 -2.90 -2.11 7.18
C ALA A 100 -4.35 -2.56 6.95
N ASN A 101 -5.03 -3.01 8.01
CA ASN A 101 -6.44 -3.41 7.95
C ASN A 101 -7.36 -2.25 7.55
N ALA A 102 -7.11 -1.04 8.06
CA ALA A 102 -7.87 0.14 7.68
C ALA A 102 -7.69 0.48 6.19
N CYS A 103 -6.46 0.42 5.67
CA CYS A 103 -6.20 0.62 4.25
C CYS A 103 -6.91 -0.43 3.38
N ASP A 104 -6.86 -1.70 3.78
CA ASP A 104 -7.55 -2.78 3.06
C ASP A 104 -9.07 -2.57 3.05
N THR A 105 -9.64 -2.11 4.17
CA THR A 105 -11.08 -1.82 4.29
C THR A 105 -11.49 -0.64 3.39
N VAL A 106 -10.73 0.46 3.41
CA VAL A 106 -10.99 1.63 2.55
C VAL A 106 -10.83 1.28 1.07
N GLN A 107 -9.88 0.41 0.72
CA GLN A 107 -9.72 -0.06 -0.66
C GLN A 107 -10.93 -0.87 -1.12
N GLN A 108 -11.46 -1.76 -0.26
CA GLN A 108 -12.69 -2.51 -0.57
C GLN A 108 -13.89 -1.57 -0.75
N GLU A 109 -14.06 -0.56 0.11
CA GLU A 109 -15.11 0.45 -0.05
C GLU A 109 -14.97 1.20 -1.38
N TYR A 110 -13.75 1.65 -1.73
CA TYR A 110 -13.47 2.29 -3.01
C TYR A 110 -13.82 1.40 -4.21
N ASP A 111 -13.41 0.12 -4.17
CA ASP A 111 -13.67 -0.83 -5.25
C ASP A 111 -15.17 -1.07 -5.43
N LEU A 112 -15.94 -1.10 -4.35
CA LEU A 112 -17.41 -1.21 -4.39
C LEU A 112 -18.04 0.03 -5.00
N LEU A 113 -17.69 1.23 -4.52
CA LEU A 113 -18.23 2.50 -5.05
C LEU A 113 -17.94 2.64 -6.54
N ARG A 114 -16.73 2.28 -6.96
CA ARG A 114 -16.33 2.30 -8.37
C ARG A 114 -17.16 1.35 -9.23
N ARG A 115 -17.49 0.15 -8.73
CA ARG A 115 -18.32 -0.83 -9.45
C ARG A 115 -19.75 -0.33 -9.61
N GLU A 116 -20.32 0.25 -8.56
CA GLU A 116 -21.67 0.80 -8.57
C GLU A 116 -21.79 2.14 -9.32
N SER A 117 -20.67 2.70 -9.80
CA SER A 117 -20.61 4.00 -10.50
C SER A 117 -21.18 5.17 -9.68
N ILE A 118 -20.99 5.13 -8.36
CA ILE A 118 -21.39 6.16 -7.40
C ILE A 118 -20.22 7.11 -7.13
#